data_AF-A0AA46Q8M8-F1
#
_entry.id   AF-A0AA46Q8M8-F1
#
_cell.length_a   1.000
_cell.length_b   1.000
_cell.length_c   1.000
_cell.angle_alpha   90.00
_cell.angle_beta   90.00
_cell.angle_gamma   90.00
#
_symmetry.space_group_name_H-M   'P 1'
#
loop_
_entity.id
_entity.type
_entity.pdbx_description
1 polymer ?
#
loop_
_entity_poly.entity_id
_entity_poly.type
_entity_poly.pdbx_seq_one_letter_code
_entity_poly.pdbx_strand_id
1 'polypeptide(L)'
;MMTLRRLLTLALLLSPLAASAHNFMHGRPVAPIAIADRGELLLRNGDFSYRPWNSAKLAGKVRVIQYIAGRTSAKKKNSLLINAVKDANLPGDRFQPTTIVNTDDAIPGSGFFVRGKIEKNKRHYPWAQFIVDSDGLGRMAWRLPEESSTIVVLDKAGRVQWAKDGALTPQEVDQVIALLRTLIDRETP
;
A
#
# COMPACT_ATOMS: atom_id res chain seq x y z
N MET A 1 53.91 -0.07 -18.14
CA MET A 1 52.73 -0.93 -18.41
C MET A 1 52.33 -1.61 -17.11
N MET A 2 51.59 -0.89 -16.24
CA MET A 2 50.93 -1.45 -15.06
C MET A 2 49.49 -0.96 -15.03
N THR A 3 48.64 -1.85 -15.55
CA THR A 3 47.29 -2.13 -15.07
C THR A 3 46.28 -0.98 -15.07
N LEU A 4 45.84 -0.60 -16.28
CA LEU A 4 44.48 -0.09 -16.55
C LEU A 4 43.39 -0.98 -15.89
N ARG A 5 43.73 -2.24 -15.59
CA ARG A 5 42.98 -3.21 -14.78
C ARG A 5 42.62 -2.76 -13.35
N ARG A 6 43.38 -1.84 -12.70
CA ARG A 6 43.11 -1.39 -11.32
C ARG A 6 42.15 -0.20 -11.20
N LEU A 7 41.93 0.54 -12.30
CA LEU A 7 41.01 1.68 -12.34
C LEU A 7 39.56 1.27 -12.65
N LEU A 8 39.35 0.09 -13.24
CA LEU A 8 38.01 -0.46 -13.48
C LEU A 8 37.36 -1.08 -12.22
N THR A 9 38.14 -1.44 -11.20
CA THR A 9 37.60 -2.08 -9.98
C THR A 9 37.01 -1.09 -8.97
N LEU A 10 37.30 0.21 -9.06
CA LEU A 10 36.82 1.20 -8.09
C LEU A 10 35.50 1.89 -8.50
N ALA A 11 35.08 1.77 -9.75
CA ALA A 11 33.84 2.39 -10.24
C ALA A 11 32.56 1.61 -9.87
N LEU A 12 32.67 0.34 -9.46
CA LEU A 12 31.51 -0.47 -9.03
C LEU A 12 31.06 -0.26 -7.57
N LEU A 13 31.83 0.47 -6.76
CA LEU A 13 31.55 0.63 -5.31
C LEU A 13 30.68 1.86 -4.98
N LEU A 14 30.33 2.68 -5.97
CA LEU A 14 29.62 3.95 -5.77
C LEU A 14 28.24 4.00 -6.42
N SER A 15 27.73 2.88 -6.92
CA SER A 15 26.31 2.79 -7.24
C SER A 15 25.55 2.70 -5.91
N PRO A 16 24.74 3.71 -5.52
CA PRO A 16 23.78 3.47 -4.46
C PRO A 16 22.89 2.35 -4.97
N LEU A 17 23.02 1.16 -4.36
CA LEU A 17 22.03 0.11 -4.49
C LEU A 17 20.73 0.70 -3.95
N ALA A 18 19.94 1.31 -4.81
CA ALA A 18 18.54 1.55 -4.57
C ALA A 18 17.85 0.18 -4.57
N ALA A 19 18.15 -0.64 -3.57
CA ALA A 19 17.39 -1.83 -3.28
C ALA A 19 16.02 -1.33 -2.82
N SER A 20 15.02 -1.47 -3.68
CA SER A 20 13.63 -1.39 -3.21
C SER A 20 13.50 -2.44 -2.11
N ALA A 21 13.10 -2.04 -0.90
CA ALA A 21 13.00 -2.96 0.22
C ALA A 21 11.97 -4.06 -0.08
N HIS A 22 10.90 -3.68 -0.81
CA HIS A 22 9.82 -4.58 -1.18
C HIS A 22 10.18 -5.64 -2.24
N ASN A 23 9.48 -6.77 -2.20
CA ASN A 23 9.59 -7.85 -3.21
C ASN A 23 8.55 -7.78 -4.34
N PHE A 24 7.86 -6.65 -4.53
CA PHE A 24 6.86 -6.51 -5.58
C PHE A 24 7.48 -6.61 -6.98
N MET A 25 6.82 -7.36 -7.86
CA MET A 25 7.22 -7.55 -9.25
C MET A 25 6.12 -7.05 -10.19
N HIS A 26 6.47 -6.21 -11.15
CA HIS A 26 5.53 -5.73 -12.16
C HIS A 26 4.89 -6.92 -12.92
N GLY A 27 3.58 -6.83 -13.15
CA GLY A 27 2.78 -7.86 -13.83
C GLY A 27 2.52 -9.12 -13.00
N ARG A 28 2.94 -9.17 -11.73
CA ARG A 28 2.70 -10.31 -10.82
C ARG A 28 1.78 -9.91 -9.68
N PRO A 29 1.02 -10.86 -9.09
CA PRO A 29 0.31 -10.60 -7.85
C PRO A 29 1.30 -10.34 -6.70
N VAL A 30 0.84 -9.66 -5.65
CA VAL A 30 1.58 -9.55 -4.39
C VAL A 30 1.75 -10.93 -3.74
N ALA A 31 2.76 -11.10 -2.88
CA ALA A 31 2.91 -12.36 -2.15
C ALA A 31 1.64 -12.64 -1.32
N PRO A 32 1.16 -13.90 -1.26
CA PRO A 32 -0.07 -14.25 -0.56
C PRO A 32 0.07 -14.00 0.94
N ILE A 33 -0.92 -13.33 1.52
CA ILE A 33 -1.07 -13.16 2.97
C ILE A 33 -2.49 -13.48 3.39
N ALA A 34 -2.66 -14.04 4.58
CA ALA A 34 -3.94 -14.31 5.21
C ALA A 34 -3.93 -13.74 6.63
N ILE A 35 -4.80 -12.77 6.88
CA ILE A 35 -4.93 -12.05 8.15
C ILE A 35 -6.19 -12.57 8.83
N ALA A 36 -5.99 -13.41 9.85
CA ALA A 36 -7.08 -14.05 10.59
C ALA A 36 -7.60 -13.18 11.73
N ASP A 37 -6.71 -12.57 12.52
CA ASP A 37 -7.11 -11.62 13.56
C ASP A 37 -7.49 -10.27 12.94
N ARG A 38 -8.67 -9.78 13.32
CA ARG A 38 -9.34 -8.56 12.81
C ARG A 38 -9.57 -8.52 11.30
N GLY A 39 -8.52 -8.57 10.48
CA GLY A 39 -8.61 -8.53 9.04
C GLY A 39 -9.40 -7.32 8.53
N GLU A 40 -10.37 -7.54 7.66
CA GLU A 40 -11.14 -6.46 7.04
C GLU A 40 -12.17 -5.86 8.00
N LEU A 41 -12.13 -4.54 8.14
CA LEU A 41 -13.12 -3.76 8.86
C LEU A 41 -14.37 -3.52 8.00
N LEU A 42 -15.51 -3.93 8.55
CA LEU A 42 -16.84 -3.75 7.98
C LEU A 42 -17.60 -2.70 8.78
N LEU A 43 -18.42 -1.92 8.08
CA LEU A 43 -19.38 -1.00 8.67
C LEU A 43 -20.76 -1.35 8.12
N ARG A 44 -21.69 -1.77 9.00
CA ARG A 44 -23.08 -2.09 8.64
C ARG A 44 -24.00 -1.43 9.65
N ASN A 45 -24.97 -0.64 9.18
CA ASN A 45 -25.96 0.04 10.04
C ASN A 45 -25.36 0.85 11.21
N GLY A 46 -24.15 1.40 11.03
CA GLY A 46 -23.44 2.15 12.08
C GLY A 46 -22.55 1.30 12.98
N ASP A 47 -22.64 -0.03 12.89
CA ASP A 47 -21.86 -0.96 13.69
C ASP A 47 -20.62 -1.47 12.96
N PHE A 48 -19.52 -1.54 13.70
CA PHE A 48 -18.28 -2.09 13.21
C PHE A 48 -18.19 -3.59 13.49
N SER A 49 -17.71 -4.33 12.49
CA SER A 49 -17.35 -5.73 12.63
C SER A 49 -16.08 -6.02 11.84
N TYR A 50 -15.46 -7.15 12.16
CA TYR A 50 -14.17 -7.55 11.63
C TYR A 50 -14.32 -8.94 11.00
N ARG A 51 -13.63 -9.21 9.90
CA ARG A 51 -13.63 -10.53 9.27
C ARG A 51 -12.24 -10.93 8.76
N PRO A 52 -11.92 -12.23 8.77
CA PRO A 52 -10.71 -12.73 8.13
C PRO A 52 -10.57 -12.27 6.67
N TRP A 53 -9.36 -11.92 6.30
CA TRP A 53 -9.05 -11.36 4.99
C TRP A 53 -7.80 -12.02 4.39
N ASN A 54 -7.74 -12.12 3.07
CA ASN A 54 -6.55 -12.59 2.37
C ASN A 54 -6.32 -11.76 1.10
N SER A 55 -5.07 -11.71 0.64
CA SER A 55 -4.69 -10.88 -0.49
C SER A 55 -5.26 -11.32 -1.84
N ALA A 56 -5.81 -12.54 -1.97
CA ALA A 56 -6.52 -12.94 -3.19
C ALA A 56 -7.80 -12.09 -3.40
N LYS A 57 -8.37 -11.51 -2.34
CA LYS A 57 -9.50 -10.56 -2.41
C LYS A 57 -9.13 -9.20 -3.04
N LEU A 58 -7.85 -8.99 -3.38
CA LEU A 58 -7.39 -7.78 -4.09
C LEU A 58 -7.77 -7.80 -5.58
N ALA A 59 -8.06 -8.95 -6.17
CA ALA A 59 -8.59 -9.01 -7.52
C ALA A 59 -10.04 -8.50 -7.61
N GLY A 60 -10.47 -8.12 -8.81
CA GLY A 60 -11.83 -7.71 -9.15
C GLY A 60 -12.03 -6.21 -9.37
N LYS A 61 -11.11 -5.36 -8.91
CA LYS A 61 -11.12 -3.91 -9.13
C LYS A 61 -9.69 -3.39 -9.29
N VAL A 62 -9.52 -2.27 -9.97
CA VAL A 62 -8.27 -1.50 -9.92
C VAL A 62 -8.09 -0.96 -8.51
N ARG A 63 -6.89 -1.08 -7.94
CA ARG A 63 -6.63 -0.69 -6.56
C ARG A 63 -5.39 0.17 -6.42
N VAL A 64 -5.47 1.12 -5.51
CA VAL A 64 -4.29 1.64 -4.82
C VAL A 64 -4.30 1.07 -3.40
N ILE A 65 -3.22 0.39 -3.05
CA ILE A 65 -2.98 -0.14 -1.72
C ILE A 65 -2.05 0.81 -1.01
N GLN A 66 -2.42 1.19 0.21
CA GLN A 66 -1.52 1.81 1.17
C GLN A 66 -1.31 0.82 2.32
N TYR A 67 -0.12 0.22 2.40
CA TYR A 67 0.29 -0.52 3.59
C TYR A 67 1.04 0.44 4.52
N ILE A 68 0.60 0.57 5.76
CA ILE A 68 1.07 1.62 6.65
C ILE A 68 1.29 1.14 8.08
N ALA A 69 2.39 1.56 8.69
CA ALA A 69 2.61 1.38 10.13
C ALA A 69 1.50 2.09 10.95
N GLY A 70 1.12 1.52 12.09
CA GLY A 70 0.12 2.03 13.03
C GLY A 70 0.53 3.31 13.76
N ARG A 71 1.25 4.21 13.09
CA ARG A 71 1.86 5.42 13.65
C ARG A 71 1.36 6.65 12.90
N THR A 72 1.17 7.75 13.62
CA THR A 72 0.72 9.01 12.99
C THR A 72 1.76 9.57 12.01
N SER A 73 3.06 9.33 12.26
CA SER A 73 4.17 9.73 11.37
C SER A 73 4.06 9.08 9.99
N ALA A 74 3.79 7.77 9.94
CA ALA A 74 3.63 7.02 8.70
C ALA A 74 2.44 7.56 7.87
N LYS A 75 1.31 7.90 8.53
CA LYS A 75 0.14 8.50 7.86
C LYS A 75 0.44 9.77 7.09
N LYS A 76 1.33 10.63 7.62
CA LYS A 76 1.66 11.90 6.99
C LYS A 76 2.46 11.75 5.70
N LYS A 77 3.10 10.59 5.45
CA LYS A 77 3.97 10.38 4.28
C LYS A 77 3.22 10.48 2.95
N ASN A 78 1.97 10.02 2.87
CA ASN A 78 1.21 9.93 1.61
C ASN A 78 -0.13 10.67 1.67
N SER A 79 -0.23 11.76 2.45
CA SER A 79 -1.45 12.60 2.49
C SER A 79 -1.79 13.21 1.14
N LEU A 80 -0.79 13.58 0.34
CA LEU A 80 -0.98 14.10 -1.02
C LEU A 80 -1.71 13.09 -1.91
N LEU A 81 -1.29 11.82 -1.87
CA LEU A 81 -1.96 10.75 -2.63
C LEU A 81 -3.41 10.55 -2.16
N ILE A 82 -3.66 10.54 -0.86
CA ILE A 82 -5.01 10.35 -0.30
C ILE A 82 -5.95 11.45 -0.83
N ASN A 83 -5.51 12.71 -0.81
CA ASN A 83 -6.28 13.83 -1.33
C ASN A 83 -6.48 13.70 -2.84
N ALA A 84 -5.43 13.39 -3.60
CA ALA A 84 -5.53 13.24 -5.05
C ALA A 84 -6.47 12.10 -5.47
N VAL A 85 -6.48 10.97 -4.77
CA VAL A 85 -7.41 9.86 -5.02
C VAL A 85 -8.85 10.26 -4.72
N LYS A 86 -9.08 11.03 -3.65
CA LYS A 86 -10.40 11.57 -3.32
C LYS A 86 -10.89 12.53 -4.40
N ASP A 87 -10.03 13.46 -4.81
CA ASP A 87 -10.36 14.51 -5.79
C ASP A 87 -10.54 13.92 -7.21
N ALA A 88 -9.85 12.82 -7.51
CA ALA A 88 -10.00 12.12 -8.79
C ALA A 88 -11.39 11.49 -8.99
N ASN A 89 -12.19 11.32 -7.92
CA ASN A 89 -13.56 10.81 -7.94
C ASN A 89 -13.73 9.57 -8.85
N LEU A 90 -12.82 8.61 -8.69
CA LEU A 90 -12.76 7.41 -9.53
C LEU A 90 -13.99 6.51 -9.30
N PRO A 91 -14.48 5.82 -10.35
CA PRO A 91 -15.74 5.07 -10.30
C PRO A 91 -15.65 3.87 -9.34
N GLY A 92 -16.46 3.89 -8.28
CA GLY A 92 -16.36 2.95 -7.16
C GLY A 92 -16.76 1.50 -7.47
N ASP A 93 -17.40 1.25 -8.61
CA ASP A 93 -17.67 -0.09 -9.16
C ASP A 93 -16.40 -0.71 -9.77
N ARG A 94 -15.49 0.10 -10.33
CA ARG A 94 -14.24 -0.34 -10.98
C ARG A 94 -12.98 -0.10 -10.14
N PHE A 95 -13.04 0.82 -9.18
CA PHE A 95 -11.92 1.23 -8.34
C PHE A 95 -12.22 1.04 -6.85
N GLN A 96 -11.21 0.64 -6.08
CA GLN A 96 -11.29 0.59 -4.61
C GLN A 96 -9.93 0.90 -3.97
N PRO A 97 -9.78 2.01 -3.23
CA PRO A 97 -8.58 2.22 -2.42
C PRO A 97 -8.63 1.29 -1.21
N THR A 98 -7.46 0.77 -0.86
CA THR A 98 -7.31 -0.25 0.18
C THR A 98 -6.22 0.18 1.13
N THR A 99 -6.54 0.43 2.39
CA THR A 99 -5.56 0.73 3.42
C THR A 99 -5.38 -0.50 4.32
N ILE A 100 -4.16 -0.99 4.41
CA ILE A 100 -3.76 -2.07 5.31
C ILE A 100 -2.92 -1.44 6.42
N VAL A 101 -3.40 -1.46 7.65
CA VAL A 101 -2.71 -0.86 8.79
C VAL A 101 -2.04 -1.97 9.60
N ASN A 102 -0.73 -1.92 9.67
CA ASN A 102 0.07 -2.78 10.53
C ASN A 102 0.00 -2.26 11.97
N THR A 103 -0.76 -2.94 12.83
CA THR A 103 -0.86 -2.55 14.24
C THR A 103 0.22 -3.15 15.14
N ASP A 104 0.95 -4.17 14.66
CA ASP A 104 2.18 -4.66 15.30
C ASP A 104 3.26 -3.56 15.30
N ASP A 105 3.32 -2.79 14.20
CA ASP A 105 4.19 -1.61 14.08
C ASP A 105 3.48 -0.31 14.54
N ALA A 106 2.84 -0.37 15.70
CA ALA A 106 2.33 0.80 16.41
C ALA A 106 3.23 1.15 17.60
N ILE A 107 3.04 2.33 18.20
CA ILE A 107 3.69 2.64 19.48
C ILE A 107 3.14 1.65 20.53
N PRO A 108 3.99 1.00 21.37
CA PRO A 108 3.52 0.10 22.41
C PRO A 108 2.40 0.71 23.27
N GLY A 109 1.32 -0.05 23.50
CA GLY A 109 0.13 0.42 24.22
C GLY A 109 -0.82 1.31 23.42
N SER A 110 -0.47 1.72 22.19
CA SER A 110 -1.32 2.61 21.37
C SER A 110 -2.31 1.90 20.44
N GLY A 111 -2.25 0.56 20.33
CA GLY A 111 -3.05 -0.22 19.38
C GLY A 111 -4.56 0.06 19.44
N PHE A 112 -5.12 0.23 20.63
CA PHE A 112 -6.53 0.59 20.80
C PHE A 112 -6.89 1.93 20.11
N PHE A 113 -6.04 2.94 20.26
CA PHE A 113 -6.23 4.25 19.64
C PHE A 113 -6.07 4.20 18.12
N VAL A 114 -5.17 3.35 17.61
CA VAL A 114 -5.01 3.13 16.17
C VAL A 114 -6.30 2.55 15.60
N ARG A 115 -6.88 1.52 16.23
CA ARG A 115 -8.16 0.93 15.79
C ARG A 115 -9.29 1.96 15.77
N GLY A 116 -9.46 2.74 16.84
CA GLY A 116 -10.48 3.80 16.88
C GLY A 116 -10.32 4.83 15.75
N LYS A 117 -9.08 5.14 15.34
CA LYS A 117 -8.81 5.99 14.17
C LYS A 117 -9.19 5.30 12.85
N ILE A 118 -8.92 4.00 12.69
CA ILE A 118 -9.30 3.24 11.49
C ILE A 118 -10.82 3.23 11.35
N GLU A 119 -11.53 2.92 12.43
CA GLU A 119 -12.99 2.97 12.53
C GLU A 119 -13.55 4.35 12.15
N LYS A 120 -13.00 5.43 12.72
CA LYS A 120 -13.39 6.80 12.35
C LYS A 120 -13.19 7.08 10.86
N ASN A 121 -12.07 6.64 10.27
CA ASN A 121 -11.84 6.79 8.83
C ASN A 121 -12.82 5.96 8.00
N LYS A 122 -13.19 4.74 8.43
CA LYS A 122 -14.19 3.93 7.74
C LYS A 122 -15.57 4.59 7.72
N ARG A 123 -15.97 5.27 8.79
CA ARG A 123 -17.21 6.08 8.80
C ARG A 123 -17.13 7.25 7.81
N HIS A 124 -15.98 7.91 7.72
CA HIS A 124 -15.81 9.05 6.82
C HIS A 124 -15.65 8.65 5.35
N TYR A 125 -15.05 7.48 5.10
CA TYR A 125 -14.78 6.92 3.77
C TYR A 125 -15.35 5.50 3.66
N PRO A 126 -16.69 5.34 3.62
CA PRO A 126 -17.33 4.02 3.63
C PRO A 126 -17.02 3.18 2.38
N TRP A 127 -16.70 3.84 1.27
CA TRP A 127 -16.31 3.26 -0.01
C TRP A 127 -14.88 2.67 -0.02
N ALA A 128 -14.00 3.14 0.88
CA ALA A 128 -12.65 2.62 1.01
C ALA A 128 -12.61 1.31 1.81
N GLN A 129 -11.67 0.43 1.48
CA GLN A 129 -11.42 -0.81 2.22
C GLN A 129 -10.33 -0.57 3.27
N PHE A 130 -10.58 -1.03 4.49
CA PHE A 130 -9.62 -0.96 5.59
C PHE A 130 -9.38 -2.37 6.13
N ILE A 131 -8.12 -2.75 6.26
CA ILE A 131 -7.68 -4.02 6.81
C ILE A 131 -6.73 -3.72 7.97
N VAL A 132 -6.93 -4.43 9.08
CA VAL A 132 -6.05 -4.40 10.26
C VAL A 132 -5.17 -5.64 10.19
N ASP A 133 -3.87 -5.43 9.99
CA ASP A 133 -2.86 -6.48 10.08
C ASP A 133 -2.29 -6.48 11.50
N SER A 134 -2.84 -7.34 12.35
CA SER A 134 -2.49 -7.39 13.77
C SER A 134 -1.06 -7.83 14.03
N ASP A 135 -0.51 -8.68 13.16
CA ASP A 135 0.75 -9.40 13.37
C ASP A 135 1.84 -8.97 12.36
N GLY A 136 1.59 -7.93 11.57
CA GLY A 136 2.53 -7.40 10.59
C GLY A 136 2.88 -8.38 9.45
N LEU A 137 1.96 -9.29 9.11
CA LEU A 137 2.18 -10.35 8.12
C LEU A 137 2.50 -9.78 6.73
N GLY A 138 1.84 -8.69 6.33
CA GLY A 138 2.09 -8.02 5.07
C GLY A 138 3.48 -7.40 5.02
N ARG A 139 3.95 -6.81 6.12
CA ARG A 139 5.32 -6.25 6.22
C ARG A 139 6.35 -7.35 6.01
N MET A 140 6.21 -8.47 6.72
CA MET A 140 7.14 -9.60 6.61
C MET A 140 7.12 -10.22 5.21
N ALA A 141 5.92 -10.54 4.70
CA ALA A 141 5.76 -11.21 3.42
C ALA A 141 6.19 -10.34 2.23
N TRP A 142 5.95 -9.03 2.31
CA TRP A 142 6.28 -8.09 1.24
C TRP A 142 7.63 -7.40 1.43
N ARG A 143 8.35 -7.70 2.51
CA ARG A 143 9.67 -7.14 2.88
C ARG A 143 9.65 -5.61 3.05
N LEU A 144 8.60 -5.10 3.67
CA LEU A 144 8.41 -3.66 3.82
C LEU A 144 9.24 -3.08 4.96
N PRO A 145 9.73 -1.83 4.82
CA PRO A 145 10.44 -1.14 5.89
C PRO A 145 9.49 -0.83 7.05
N GLU A 146 10.02 -0.90 8.27
CA GLU A 146 9.33 -0.48 9.49
C GLU A 146 9.08 1.03 9.50
N GLU A 147 8.09 1.44 10.28
CA GLU A 147 7.67 2.83 10.49
C GLU A 147 7.33 3.61 9.21
N SER A 148 7.06 2.87 8.12
CA SER A 148 6.90 3.42 6.79
C SER A 148 5.45 3.32 6.29
N SER A 149 5.26 3.82 5.08
CA SER A 149 4.02 3.78 4.31
C SER A 149 4.39 3.39 2.89
N THR A 150 3.89 2.25 2.42
CA THR A 150 4.17 1.70 1.09
C THR A 150 2.93 1.83 0.21
N ILE A 151 3.11 2.29 -1.02
CA ILE A 151 2.03 2.41 -2.01
C ILE A 151 2.24 1.35 -3.09
N VAL A 152 1.15 0.68 -3.46
CA VAL A 152 1.12 -0.30 -4.55
C VAL A 152 -0.11 -0.05 -5.42
N VAL A 153 0.06 0.02 -6.73
CA VAL A 153 -1.04 0.08 -7.69
C VAL A 153 -1.23 -1.30 -8.30
N LEU A 154 -2.46 -1.81 -8.27
CA LEU A 154 -2.84 -3.08 -8.88
C LEU A 154 -3.83 -2.87 -10.02
N ASP A 155 -3.70 -3.66 -11.07
CA ASP A 155 -4.76 -3.83 -12.08
C ASP A 155 -5.94 -4.66 -11.52
N LYS A 156 -7.01 -4.80 -12.31
CA LYS A 156 -8.20 -5.57 -11.90
C LYS A 156 -7.91 -7.05 -11.65
N ALA A 157 -6.91 -7.63 -12.29
CA ALA A 157 -6.48 -9.00 -12.05
C ALA A 157 -5.66 -9.14 -10.75
N GLY A 158 -5.43 -8.05 -10.02
CA GLY A 158 -4.65 -8.03 -8.79
C GLY A 158 -3.14 -8.05 -9.03
N ARG A 159 -2.68 -7.71 -10.24
CA ARG A 159 -1.25 -7.69 -10.59
C ARG A 159 -0.67 -6.29 -10.36
N VAL A 160 0.53 -6.25 -9.79
CA VAL A 160 1.26 -5.02 -9.52
C VAL A 160 1.59 -4.30 -10.82
N GLN A 161 1.21 -3.03 -10.89
CA GLN A 161 1.53 -2.12 -11.99
C GLN A 161 2.59 -1.10 -11.58
N TRP A 162 2.60 -0.71 -10.31
CA TRP A 162 3.54 0.25 -9.75
C TRP A 162 3.66 0.02 -8.24
N ALA A 163 4.83 0.27 -7.65
CA ALA A 163 5.01 0.24 -6.20
C ALA A 163 6.15 1.16 -5.76
N LYS A 164 6.01 1.72 -4.55
CA LYS A 164 7.08 2.49 -3.91
C LYS A 164 6.91 2.47 -2.38
N ASP A 165 8.03 2.30 -1.68
CA ASP A 165 8.13 2.52 -0.25
C ASP A 165 8.34 4.00 0.08
N GLY A 166 7.72 4.47 1.16
CA GLY A 166 7.93 5.80 1.71
C GLY A 166 6.98 6.87 1.16
N ALA A 167 7.42 8.13 1.27
CA ALA A 167 6.64 9.27 0.83
C ALA A 167 6.73 9.42 -0.69
N LEU A 168 5.58 9.62 -1.32
CA LEU A 168 5.51 9.97 -2.73
C LEU A 168 5.78 11.47 -2.93
N THR A 169 6.51 11.79 -3.99
CA THR A 169 6.63 13.17 -4.48
C THR A 169 5.33 13.60 -5.19
N PRO A 170 5.10 14.91 -5.39
CA PRO A 170 3.95 15.38 -6.17
C PRO A 170 3.89 14.75 -7.57
N GLN A 171 5.03 14.61 -8.24
CA GLN A 171 5.11 14.01 -9.58
C GLN A 171 4.73 12.53 -9.57
N GLU A 172 5.13 11.78 -8.53
CA GLU A 172 4.74 10.38 -8.38
C GLU A 172 3.26 10.24 -8.05
N VAL A 173 2.68 11.18 -7.30
CA VAL A 173 1.22 11.23 -7.08
C VAL A 173 0.51 11.41 -8.41
N ASP A 174 0.93 12.36 -9.25
CA ASP A 174 0.34 12.58 -10.58
C ASP A 174 0.47 11.34 -11.46
N GLN A 175 1.63 10.68 -11.44
CA GLN A 175 1.86 9.42 -12.14
C GLN A 175 0.90 8.32 -11.67
N VAL A 176 0.72 8.16 -10.36
CA VAL A 176 -0.20 7.16 -9.80
C VAL A 176 -1.64 7.44 -10.21
N ILE A 177 -2.09 8.70 -10.17
CA ILE A 177 -3.47 9.05 -10.58
C ILE A 177 -3.66 8.80 -12.08
N ALA A 178 -2.71 9.18 -12.93
CA ALA A 178 -2.76 8.93 -14.36
C ALA A 178 -2.80 7.42 -14.68
N LEU A 179 -1.99 6.63 -13.97
CA LEU A 179 -1.97 5.18 -14.08
C LEU A 179 -3.32 4.57 -13.67
N LEU A 180 -3.90 5.01 -12.55
CA LEU A 180 -5.21 4.53 -12.10
C LEU A 180 -6.29 4.78 -13.15
N ARG A 181 -6.36 5.99 -13.73
CA ARG A 181 -7.30 6.31 -14.82
C ARG A 181 -7.10 5.39 -16.01
N THR A 182 -5.85 5.23 -16.46
CA THR A 182 -5.50 4.35 -17.58
C THR A 182 -5.94 2.91 -17.35
N LEU A 183 -5.68 2.36 -16.15
CA LEU A 183 -6.08 0.99 -15.81
C LEU A 183 -7.60 0.84 -15.75
N ILE A 184 -8.31 1.84 -15.23
CA ILE A 184 -9.77 1.83 -15.15
C ILE A 184 -10.40 1.91 -16.54
N ASP A 185 -9.86 2.73 -17.44
CA ASP A 185 -10.39 2.91 -18.79
C ASP A 185 -10.18 1.68 -19.68
N ARG A 186 -9.06 0.96 -19.50
CA ARG A 186 -8.78 -0.32 -20.18
C ARG A 186 -9.75 -1.44 -19.80
N GLU A 187 -10.48 -1.30 -18.71
CA GLU A 187 -11.50 -2.25 -18.26
C GLU A 187 -12.89 -1.95 -18.83
N THR A 188 -13.02 -0.91 -19.67
CA THR A 188 -14.24 -0.61 -20.41
C THR A 188 -14.35 -1.61 -21.58
N PRO A 189 -15.47 -2.36 -21.70
CA PRO A 189 -15.72 -3.21 -22.86
C PRO A 189 -15.70 -2.45 -24.19
#